data_AF-A0A450TR93-F1
#
_entry.id   AF-A0A450TR93-F1
#
_cell.length_a   1.000
_cell.length_b   1.000
_cell.length_c   1.000
_cell.angle_alpha   90.00
_cell.angle_beta   90.00
_cell.angle_gamma   90.00
#
_symmetry.space_group_name_H-M   'P 1'
#
loop_
_entity.id
_entity.type
_entity.pdbx_description
1 polymer ?
#
loop_
_entity_poly.entity_id
_entity_poly.type
_entity_poly.pdbx_seq_one_letter_code
_entity_poly.pdbx_strand_id
1 'polypeptide(L)'
;MTDDIAHPHDRFMKDMLSLPERADLLLRERLPEAVTKYLSDDPPEPMQDSFVDERLRQHFSDRLFRVTTVNGQSAFLYVLIEHKSSPDTKVGWQLLKYMVEILKQWEKEN
;
A
#
# COMPACT_ATOMS: atom_id res chain seq x y z
N MET A 1 -1.53 -24.52 -17.54
CA MET A 1 -2.59 -23.69 -16.95
C MET A 1 -2.76 -24.12 -15.50
N THR A 2 -1.80 -23.80 -14.64
CA THR A 2 -1.80 -24.14 -13.20
C THR A 2 -0.67 -23.32 -12.59
N ASP A 3 -0.93 -22.08 -12.19
CA ASP A 3 0.02 -21.35 -11.32
C ASP A 3 -0.57 -20.14 -10.57
N ASP A 4 -1.86 -19.82 -10.75
CA ASP A 4 -2.45 -18.58 -10.20
C ASP A 4 -3.21 -18.77 -8.87
N ILE A 5 -3.00 -19.89 -8.17
CA ILE A 5 -3.72 -20.28 -6.94
C ILE A 5 -2.90 -19.99 -5.67
N ALA A 6 -1.63 -19.59 -5.78
CA ALA A 6 -0.72 -19.52 -4.62
C ALA A 6 -1.07 -18.41 -3.60
N HIS A 7 -1.83 -17.36 -3.98
CA HIS A 7 -2.07 -16.19 -3.13
C HIS A 7 -3.47 -15.56 -3.31
N PRO A 8 -4.57 -16.28 -3.01
CA PRO A 8 -5.93 -15.78 -3.23
C PRO A 8 -6.26 -14.54 -2.38
N HIS A 9 -5.69 -14.46 -1.17
CA HIS A 9 -5.88 -13.31 -0.28
C HIS A 9 -5.17 -12.07 -0.77
N ASP A 10 -3.95 -12.20 -1.29
CA ASP A 10 -3.21 -11.05 -1.81
C ASP A 10 -3.88 -10.50 -3.07
N ARG A 11 -4.35 -11.39 -3.95
CA ARG A 11 -5.14 -10.98 -5.12
C ARG A 11 -6.43 -10.25 -4.71
N PHE A 12 -7.18 -10.81 -3.77
CA PHE A 12 -8.39 -10.17 -3.25
C PHE A 12 -8.10 -8.77 -2.69
N MET A 13 -7.04 -8.61 -1.90
CA MET A 13 -6.67 -7.32 -1.33
C MET A 13 -6.26 -6.32 -2.41
N LYS A 14 -5.47 -6.74 -3.42
CA LYS A 14 -5.11 -5.89 -4.56
C LYS A 14 -6.33 -5.44 -5.36
N ASP A 15 -7.27 -6.33 -5.63
CA ASP A 15 -8.50 -6.03 -6.36
C ASP A 15 -9.39 -5.08 -5.55
N MET A 16 -9.51 -5.31 -4.24
CA MET A 16 -10.26 -4.43 -3.34
C MET A 16 -9.66 -3.01 -3.30
N LEU A 17 -8.34 -2.90 -3.18
CA LEU A 17 -7.62 -1.62 -3.12
C LEU A 17 -7.55 -0.88 -4.47
N SER A 18 -7.82 -1.55 -5.58
CA SER A 18 -7.89 -0.90 -6.91
C SER A 18 -9.11 0.00 -7.07
N LEU A 19 -10.11 -0.13 -6.18
CA LEU A 19 -11.32 0.69 -6.18
C LEU A 19 -11.15 1.84 -5.18
N PRO A 20 -11.06 3.11 -5.62
CA PRO A 20 -10.74 4.25 -4.76
C PRO A 20 -11.63 4.39 -3.53
N GLU A 21 -12.95 4.18 -3.67
CA GLU A 21 -13.91 4.23 -2.57
C GLU A 21 -13.65 3.17 -1.48
N ARG A 22 -13.22 1.97 -1.90
CA ARG A 22 -12.90 0.88 -0.96
C ARG A 22 -11.55 1.11 -0.28
N ALA A 23 -10.58 1.63 -1.04
CA ALA A 23 -9.29 2.03 -0.49
C ALA A 23 -9.46 3.16 0.54
N ASP A 24 -10.27 4.17 0.25
CA ASP A 24 -10.58 5.26 1.17
C ASP A 24 -11.17 4.73 2.49
N LEU A 25 -12.20 3.89 2.40
CA LEU A 25 -12.84 3.31 3.57
C LEU A 25 -11.84 2.54 4.44
N LEU A 26 -11.02 1.68 3.83
CA LEU A 26 -10.01 0.91 4.55
C LEU A 26 -8.98 1.82 5.22
N LEU A 27 -8.47 2.81 4.49
CA LEU A 27 -7.49 3.75 4.99
C LEU A 27 -8.03 4.53 6.20
N ARG A 28 -9.26 5.04 6.11
CA ARG A 28 -9.89 5.78 7.22
C ARG A 28 -10.19 4.90 8.43
N GLU A 29 -10.55 3.64 8.22
CA GLU A 29 -10.81 2.69 9.31
C GLU A 29 -9.51 2.26 10.02
N ARG A 30 -8.40 2.14 9.28
CA ARG A 30 -7.14 1.56 9.80
C ARG A 30 -6.10 2.58 10.22
N LEU A 31 -6.14 3.79 9.68
CA LEU A 31 -5.24 4.85 10.08
C LEU A 31 -5.70 5.51 11.38
N PRO A 32 -4.77 5.89 12.28
CA PRO A 32 -5.12 6.66 13.47
C PRO A 32 -5.78 8.00 13.09
N GLU A 33 -6.71 8.47 13.93
CA GLU A 33 -7.37 9.77 13.77
C GLU A 33 -6.37 10.93 13.64
N ALA A 34 -5.24 10.83 14.34
CA ALA A 34 -4.15 11.80 14.28
C ALA A 34 -3.56 11.97 12.87
N VAL A 35 -3.71 10.98 12.00
CA VAL A 35 -3.29 11.01 10.58
C VAL A 35 -4.47 11.40 9.69
N THR A 36 -5.63 10.73 9.85
CA THR A 36 -6.77 10.91 8.94
C THR A 36 -7.35 12.33 8.96
N LYS A 37 -7.25 13.04 10.09
CA LYS A 37 -7.70 14.45 10.19
C LYS A 37 -6.98 15.42 9.25
N TYR A 38 -5.84 15.02 8.66
CA TYR A 38 -5.09 15.83 7.71
C TYR A 38 -5.38 15.48 6.25
N LEU A 39 -6.13 14.41 5.98
CA LEU A 39 -6.52 13.99 4.64
C LEU A 39 -7.81 14.72 4.23
N SER A 40 -7.91 15.15 2.97
CA SER A 40 -9.17 15.67 2.43
C SER A 40 -10.21 14.56 2.29
N ASP A 41 -11.44 14.91 1.96
CA ASP A 41 -12.50 13.94 1.64
C ASP A 41 -12.42 13.40 0.20
N ASP A 42 -11.43 13.86 -0.58
CA ASP A 42 -11.20 13.33 -1.92
C ASP A 42 -10.69 11.88 -1.83
N PRO A 43 -11.15 10.99 -2.71
CA PRO A 43 -10.71 9.61 -2.69
C PRO A 43 -9.20 9.50 -3.02
N PRO A 44 -8.50 8.52 -2.42
CA PRO A 44 -7.09 8.27 -2.70
C PRO A 44 -6.92 7.81 -4.15
N GLU A 45 -5.94 8.38 -4.84
CA GLU A 45 -5.61 8.00 -6.21
C GLU A 45 -4.55 6.92 -6.21
N PRO A 46 -4.82 5.71 -6.74
CA PRO A 46 -3.82 4.67 -6.85
C PRO A 46 -2.74 5.09 -7.86
N MET A 47 -1.49 5.12 -7.41
CA MET A 47 -0.33 5.36 -8.27
C MET A 47 0.04 4.08 -9.03
N GLN A 48 0.63 4.21 -10.22
CA GLN A 48 1.04 3.05 -11.02
C GLN A 48 2.04 2.18 -10.25
N ASP A 49 1.93 0.86 -10.45
CA ASP A 49 2.71 -0.17 -9.77
C ASP A 49 4.24 -0.02 -9.97
N SER A 50 4.69 0.83 -10.89
CA SER A 50 6.12 1.11 -11.18
C SER A 50 6.92 1.53 -9.96
N PHE A 51 6.29 2.08 -8.93
CA PHE A 51 6.96 2.53 -7.71
C PHE A 51 7.41 1.39 -6.79
N VAL A 52 6.96 0.17 -7.02
CA VAL A 52 7.33 -0.98 -6.18
C VAL A 52 8.18 -1.96 -6.96
N ASP A 53 9.31 -2.37 -6.40
CA ASP A 53 10.20 -3.35 -7.00
C ASP A 53 9.41 -4.62 -7.39
N GLU A 54 9.65 -5.16 -8.58
CA GLU A 54 8.96 -6.36 -9.08
C GLU A 54 9.02 -7.54 -8.11
N ARG A 55 10.11 -7.64 -7.32
CA ARG A 55 10.30 -8.66 -6.29
C ARG A 55 9.39 -8.48 -5.07
N LEU A 56 8.95 -7.24 -4.82
CA LEU A 56 7.99 -6.91 -3.76
C LEU A 56 6.56 -7.12 -4.25
N ARG A 57 6.27 -6.79 -5.52
CA ARG A 57 4.93 -6.96 -6.10
C ARG A 57 4.41 -8.39 -6.10
N GLN A 58 5.28 -9.39 -6.24
CA GLN A 58 4.85 -10.79 -6.32
C GLN A 58 4.37 -11.37 -4.98
N HIS A 59 4.77 -10.78 -3.86
CA HIS A 59 4.54 -11.37 -2.55
C HIS A 59 3.61 -10.56 -1.65
N PHE A 60 3.33 -9.29 -1.97
CA PHE A 60 2.55 -8.41 -1.11
C PHE A 60 1.44 -7.71 -1.88
N SER A 61 0.42 -7.27 -1.14
CA SER A 61 -0.58 -6.33 -1.63
C SER A 61 -0.12 -4.92 -1.26
N ASP A 62 1.00 -4.51 -1.84
CA ASP A 62 1.52 -3.16 -1.76
C ASP A 62 0.75 -2.24 -2.73
N ARG A 63 0.38 -1.04 -2.26
CA ARG A 63 -0.21 0.01 -3.08
C ARG A 63 0.30 1.37 -2.60
N LEU A 64 0.69 2.22 -3.54
CA LEU A 64 0.98 3.62 -3.29
C LEU A 64 -0.24 4.44 -3.68
N PHE A 65 -0.71 5.27 -2.76
CA PHE A 65 -1.78 6.22 -3.03
C PHE A 65 -1.25 7.65 -2.96
N ARG A 66 -1.69 8.49 -3.90
CA ARG A 66 -1.64 9.93 -3.78
C ARG A 66 -2.93 10.40 -3.13
N VAL A 67 -2.82 11.22 -2.10
CA VAL A 67 -3.95 11.82 -1.39
C VAL A 67 -3.77 13.33 -1.31
N THR A 68 -4.89 14.04 -1.32
CA THR A 68 -4.89 15.48 -1.06
C THR A 68 -5.05 15.70 0.44
N THR A 69 -4.31 16.63 0.99
CA THR A 69 -4.45 17.04 2.40
C THR A 69 -5.51 18.13 2.53
N VAL A 70 -6.01 18.36 3.75
CA VAL A 70 -6.97 19.45 4.04
C VAL A 70 -6.45 20.84 3.66
N ASN A 71 -5.13 21.00 3.50
CA ASN A 71 -4.48 22.25 3.08
C ASN A 71 -4.22 22.31 1.56
N GLY A 72 -4.71 21.34 0.79
CA GLY A 72 -4.53 21.26 -0.67
C GLY A 72 -3.15 20.76 -1.13
N GLN A 73 -2.30 20.27 -0.22
CA GLN A 73 -1.01 19.68 -0.57
C GLN A 73 -1.16 18.19 -0.87
N SER A 74 -0.33 17.65 -1.77
CA SER A 74 -0.24 16.20 -2.00
C SER A 74 0.54 15.51 -0.89
N ALA A 75 0.02 14.39 -0.42
CA ALA A 75 0.73 13.43 0.40
C ALA A 75 0.68 12.04 -0.24
N PHE A 76 1.61 11.17 0.16
CA PHE A 76 1.71 9.81 -0.34
C PHE A 76 1.49 8.82 0.80
N LEU A 77 0.58 7.88 0.59
CA LEU A 77 0.32 6.77 1.51
C LEU A 77 0.80 5.48 0.87
N TYR A 78 1.88 4.93 1.39
CA TYR A 78 2.31 3.59 1.03
C TYR A 78 1.65 2.57 1.96
N VAL A 79 0.81 1.71 1.39
CA VAL A 79 0.05 0.71 2.13
C VAL A 79 0.61 -0.66 1.79
N LEU A 80 1.00 -1.40 2.83
CA LEU A 80 1.41 -2.78 2.71
C LEU A 80 0.38 -3.66 3.41
N ILE A 81 -0.30 -4.52 2.64
CA ILE A 81 -1.17 -5.56 3.19
C ILE A 81 -0.56 -6.92 2.87
N GLU A 82 -0.40 -7.73 3.91
CA GLU A 82 0.16 -9.08 3.80
C GLU A 82 -0.67 -10.03 4.64
N HIS A 83 -1.11 -11.13 4.03
CA HIS A 83 -1.72 -12.23 4.76
C HIS A 83 -0.64 -13.20 5.26
N LYS A 84 -0.34 -13.17 6.56
CA LYS A 84 0.55 -14.15 7.19
C LYS A 84 -0.25 -15.31 7.78
N SER A 85 -0.15 -16.49 7.15
CA SER A 85 -0.83 -17.72 7.59
C SER A 85 -0.20 -18.37 8.83
N SER A 86 0.99 -17.92 9.23
CA SER A 86 1.67 -18.33 10.45
C SER A 86 2.48 -17.17 11.07
N PRO A 87 2.74 -17.18 12.38
CA PRO A 87 3.57 -16.15 13.01
C PRO A 87 4.98 -16.13 12.41
N ASP A 88 5.37 -14.98 11.87
CA ASP A 88 6.74 -14.75 11.40
C ASP A 88 7.50 -13.95 12.45
N THR A 89 8.66 -14.44 12.86
CA THR A 89 9.52 -13.78 13.85
C THR A 89 10.34 -12.62 13.25
N LYS A 90 10.38 -12.50 11.92
CA LYS A 90 11.21 -11.52 11.19
C LYS A 90 10.41 -10.35 10.60
N VAL A 91 9.15 -10.15 11.01
CA VAL A 91 8.29 -9.07 10.49
C VAL A 91 8.95 -7.70 10.54
N GLY A 92 9.64 -7.35 11.65
CA GLY A 92 10.32 -6.06 11.77
C GLY A 92 11.44 -5.86 10.74
N TRP A 93 12.24 -6.91 10.47
CA TRP A 93 13.29 -6.88 9.44
C TRP A 93 12.69 -6.73 8.04
N GLN A 94 11.60 -7.45 7.79
CA GLN A 94 10.87 -7.41 6.54
C GLN A 94 10.31 -6.00 6.27
N LEU A 95 9.68 -5.36 7.27
CA LEU A 95 9.19 -3.99 7.20
C LEU A 95 10.31 -2.98 6.89
N LEU A 96 11.45 -3.08 7.58
CA LEU A 96 12.59 -2.18 7.32
C LEU A 96 13.09 -2.30 5.87
N LYS A 97 13.20 -3.52 5.35
CA LYS A 97 13.59 -3.75 3.96
C LYS A 97 12.64 -3.03 2.99
N TYR A 98 11.33 -3.06 3.25
CA TYR A 98 10.35 -2.35 2.42
C TYR A 98 10.53 -0.86 2.47
N MET A 99 10.66 -0.28 3.66
CA MET A 99 10.90 1.16 3.81
C MET A 99 12.12 1.61 2.99
N VAL A 100 13.21 0.84 3.02
CA VAL A 100 14.42 1.14 2.26
C VAL A 100 14.18 1.08 0.75
N GLU A 101 13.52 0.04 0.24
CA GLU A 101 13.26 -0.08 -1.21
C GLU A 101 12.31 1.00 -1.72
N ILE A 102 11.30 1.39 -0.93
CA ILE A 102 10.38 2.49 -1.26
C ILE A 102 11.16 3.81 -1.37
N LEU A 103 12.04 4.10 -0.40
CA LEU A 103 12.85 5.32 -0.41
C LEU A 103 13.83 5.35 -1.59
N LYS A 104 14.46 4.21 -1.91
CA LYS A 104 15.36 4.10 -3.07
C LYS A 104 14.63 4.31 -4.39
N GLN A 105 13.36 3.91 -4.49
CA GLN A 105 12.57 4.19 -5.69
C GLN A 105 12.16 5.66 -5.76
N TRP A 106 11.75 6.25 -4.63
CA TRP A 106 11.43 7.67 -4.55
C TRP A 106 12.58 8.57 -5.02
N GLU A 107 13.81 8.27 -4.62
CA GLU A 107 15.03 8.97 -5.05
C GLU A 107 15.29 8.87 -6.57
N LYS A 108 14.85 7.80 -7.24
CA LYS A 108 15.05 7.68 -8.70
C LYS A 108 14.05 8.51 -9.49
N GLU A 109 12.88 8.77 -8.92
CA GLU A 109 11.77 9.45 -9.58
C GLU A 109 11.71 10.96 -9.27
N ASN A 110 12.50 11.45 -8.30
CA ASN A 110 12.55 12.85 -7.84
C ASN A 110 13.99 13.37 -7.78
#